data_AF-A0A6J4LC95-F1
#
_entry.id   AF-A0A6J4LC95-F1
#
_cell.length_a   1.000
_cell.length_b   1.000
_cell.length_c   1.000
_cell.angle_alpha   90.00
_cell.angle_beta   90.00
_cell.angle_gamma   90.00
#
_symmetry.space_group_name_H-M   'P 1'
#
loop_
_entity.id
_entity.type
_entity.pdbx_description
1 polymer ?
#
loop_
_entity_poly.entity_id
_entity_poly.type
_entity_poly.pdbx_seq_one_letter_code
_entity_poly.pdbx_strand_id
1 'polypeptide(L)'
;MADQEQQQTEEAQAQPPEGKKPIALVDGSNVAHSSEGEFARLENIRVVVLKLREEGYEPIVVADAALRHQIDDKDAYEERVENGKIRQAPSGTDADYFILSFARELDAVIVSNDRFRDRQEAFPDAQDRMIRYMIVADEVVFERRNKRR
;
A
#
# COMPACT_ATOMS: atom_id res chain seq x y z
N MET A 1 -0.06 57.64 -10.34
CA MET A 1 -0.37 56.44 -11.13
C MET A 1 0.67 55.39 -10.70
N ALA A 2 0.65 54.77 -9.52
CA ALA A 2 -0.44 54.02 -8.83
C ALA A 2 -1.22 53.16 -9.82
N ASP A 3 -1.42 51.86 -9.66
CA ASP A 3 -0.91 50.81 -8.79
C ASP A 3 -1.61 49.56 -9.37
N GLN A 4 -0.92 48.43 -9.40
CA GLN A 4 -1.50 47.07 -9.36
C GLN A 4 -2.30 46.52 -10.54
N GLU A 5 -2.38 45.18 -10.48
CA GLU A 5 -3.29 44.25 -11.16
C GLU A 5 -2.78 43.68 -12.50
N GLN A 6 -2.50 42.38 -12.67
CA GLN A 6 -2.74 41.21 -11.84
C GLN A 6 -1.69 40.14 -12.20
N GLN A 7 -1.00 39.63 -11.18
CA GLN A 7 -0.41 38.31 -11.20
C GLN A 7 -1.57 37.30 -11.23
N GLN A 8 -1.67 36.49 -12.27
CA GLN A 8 -2.43 35.24 -12.19
C GLN A 8 -1.41 34.11 -12.12
N THR A 9 -1.13 33.73 -10.89
CA THR A 9 -0.67 32.41 -10.47
C THR A 9 -1.64 31.37 -11.00
N GLU A 10 -1.33 30.74 -12.12
CA GLU A 10 -1.80 29.38 -12.37
C GLU A 10 -1.04 28.49 -11.38
N GLU A 11 -1.71 28.13 -10.29
CA GLU A 11 -1.34 27.00 -9.46
C GLU A 11 -1.39 25.74 -10.33
N ALA A 12 -0.28 25.52 -11.04
CA ALA A 12 0.01 24.24 -11.64
C ALA A 12 0.03 23.24 -10.49
N GLN A 13 -1.03 22.43 -10.42
CA GLN A 13 -1.03 21.16 -9.72
C GLN A 13 0.29 20.49 -10.10
N ALA A 14 1.17 20.33 -9.12
CA ALA A 14 2.49 19.74 -9.32
C ALA A 14 2.29 18.32 -9.85
N GLN A 15 2.33 18.18 -11.17
CA GLN A 15 2.50 16.90 -11.81
C GLN A 15 3.89 16.41 -11.37
N PRO A 16 4.00 15.21 -10.79
CA PRO A 16 5.30 14.67 -10.44
C PRO A 16 6.17 14.61 -11.70
N PRO A 17 7.47 14.92 -11.60
CA PRO A 17 8.37 14.94 -12.76
C PRO A 17 8.37 13.59 -13.47
N GLU A 18 8.41 13.61 -14.80
CA GLU A 18 8.43 12.41 -15.63
C GLU A 18 9.56 11.45 -15.21
N GLY A 19 9.21 10.20 -14.90
CA GLY A 19 10.14 9.07 -14.96
C GLY A 19 10.01 7.98 -13.90
N LYS A 20 9.34 8.19 -12.77
CA LYS A 20 9.23 7.16 -11.71
C LYS A 20 7.80 7.01 -11.22
N LYS A 21 7.24 5.81 -11.37
CA LYS A 21 5.91 5.47 -10.84
C LYS A 21 5.90 5.64 -9.32
N PRO A 22 4.82 6.20 -8.73
CA PRO A 22 4.68 6.27 -7.28
C PRO A 22 4.68 4.84 -6.69
N ILE A 23 5.35 4.66 -5.56
CA ILE A 23 5.44 3.34 -4.92
C ILE A 23 4.22 3.14 -4.03
N ALA A 24 3.63 1.95 -4.09
CA ALA A 24 2.59 1.50 -3.17
C ALA A 24 3.10 0.31 -2.37
N LEU A 25 3.30 0.49 -1.06
CA LEU A 25 3.57 -0.61 -0.15
C LEU A 25 2.27 -1.30 0.21
N VAL A 26 2.16 -2.56 -0.15
CA VAL A 26 0.97 -3.38 0.09
C VAL A 26 1.22 -4.24 1.31
N ASP A 27 0.35 -4.11 2.31
CA ASP A 27 0.27 -5.00 3.44
C ASP A 27 -0.37 -6.32 2.98
N GLY A 28 0.48 -7.28 2.62
CA GLY A 28 0.09 -8.56 2.04
C GLY A 28 -0.72 -9.41 3.01
N SER A 29 -0.42 -9.35 4.31
CA SER A 29 -1.19 -10.07 5.33
C SER A 29 -2.61 -9.53 5.42
N ASN A 30 -2.76 -8.21 5.55
CA ASN A 30 -4.07 -7.58 5.62
C ASN A 30 -4.89 -7.83 4.35
N VAL A 31 -4.26 -7.69 3.17
CA VAL A 31 -4.90 -7.94 1.88
C VAL A 31 -5.34 -9.39 1.72
N ALA A 32 -4.47 -10.35 2.04
CA ALA A 32 -4.83 -11.77 1.92
C ALA A 32 -6.03 -12.13 2.80
N HIS A 33 -6.14 -11.55 4.00
CA HIS A 33 -7.23 -11.77 4.95
C HIS A 33 -8.49 -10.92 4.71
N SER A 34 -8.55 -10.15 3.62
CA SER A 34 -9.66 -9.22 3.36
C SER A 34 -10.98 -9.87 2.94
N SER A 35 -10.99 -11.17 2.64
CA SER A 35 -12.19 -11.93 2.30
C SER A 35 -12.61 -12.84 3.45
N GLU A 36 -13.91 -13.12 3.54
CA GLU A 36 -14.41 -14.11 4.49
C GLU A 36 -13.91 -15.53 4.15
N GLY A 37 -13.52 -16.27 5.18
CA GLY A 37 -13.01 -17.62 5.06
C GLY A 37 -12.09 -18.01 6.21
N GLU A 38 -11.73 -19.29 6.26
CA GLU A 38 -10.76 -19.83 7.22
C GLU A 38 -9.31 -19.50 6.80
N PHE A 39 -9.06 -19.41 5.49
CA PHE A 39 -7.74 -19.21 4.92
C PHE A 39 -7.61 -17.83 4.29
N ALA A 40 -6.41 -17.25 4.41
CA ALA A 40 -6.01 -16.06 3.68
C ALA A 40 -5.89 -16.41 2.18
N ARG A 41 -6.29 -15.50 1.29
CA ARG A 41 -6.32 -15.79 -0.15
C ARG A 41 -5.19 -15.11 -0.90
N LEU A 42 -4.38 -15.90 -1.59
CA LEU A 42 -3.32 -15.36 -2.46
C LEU A 42 -3.88 -14.51 -3.61
N GLU A 43 -5.07 -14.86 -4.11
CA GLU A 43 -5.75 -14.12 -5.18
C GLU A 43 -6.07 -12.67 -4.77
N ASN A 44 -6.37 -12.41 -3.49
CA ASN A 44 -6.61 -11.04 -3.00
C ASN A 44 -5.38 -10.15 -3.20
N ILE A 45 -4.18 -10.68 -2.91
CA ILE A 45 -2.92 -9.96 -3.15
C ILE A 45 -2.77 -9.67 -4.64
N ARG A 46 -3.09 -10.65 -5.49
CA ARG A 46 -2.96 -10.53 -6.94
C ARG A 46 -3.87 -9.45 -7.50
N VAL A 47 -5.16 -9.43 -7.17
CA VAL A 47 -6.11 -8.43 -7.70
C VAL A 47 -5.76 -7.02 -7.24
N VAL A 48 -5.31 -6.85 -5.99
CA VAL A 48 -4.83 -5.54 -5.48
C VAL A 48 -3.57 -5.09 -6.23
N VAL A 49 -2.60 -5.97 -6.43
CA VAL A 49 -1.36 -5.66 -7.19
C VAL A 49 -1.68 -5.29 -8.63
N LEU A 50 -2.60 -6.01 -9.29
CA LEU A 50 -3.03 -5.70 -10.66
C LEU A 50 -3.68 -4.31 -10.71
N LYS A 51 -4.63 -4.04 -9.82
CA LYS A 51 -5.32 -2.75 -9.76
C LYS A 51 -4.35 -1.58 -9.53
N LEU A 52 -3.38 -1.72 -8.63
CA LEU A 52 -2.37 -0.70 -8.38
C LEU A 52 -1.52 -0.41 -9.62
N ARG A 53 -1.13 -1.44 -10.37
CA ARG A 53 -0.37 -1.29 -11.61
C ARG A 53 -1.18 -0.58 -12.69
N GLU A 54 -2.47 -0.90 -12.82
CA GLU A 54 -3.39 -0.22 -13.73
C GLU A 54 -3.55 1.27 -13.38
N GLU A 55 -3.56 1.61 -12.08
CA GLU A 55 -3.59 2.99 -11.58
C GLU A 55 -2.21 3.69 -11.60
N GLY A 56 -1.19 3.05 -12.18
CA GLY A 56 0.11 3.66 -12.43
C GLY A 56 1.12 3.55 -11.27
N TYR A 57 0.83 2.79 -10.21
CA TYR A 57 1.76 2.56 -9.11
C TYR A 57 2.75 1.44 -9.42
N GLU A 58 3.88 1.46 -8.70
CA GLU A 58 4.78 0.33 -8.55
C GLU A 58 4.52 -0.36 -7.19
N PRO A 59 3.80 -1.49 -7.16
CA PRO A 59 3.47 -2.15 -5.90
C PRO A 59 4.64 -2.98 -5.36
N ILE A 60 4.90 -2.83 -4.07
CA ILE A 60 5.83 -3.65 -3.29
C ILE A 60 5.02 -4.34 -2.19
N VAL A 61 4.87 -5.66 -2.27
CA VAL A 61 4.12 -6.43 -1.27
C VAL A 61 5.04 -6.83 -0.12
N VAL A 62 4.65 -6.50 1.10
CA VAL A 62 5.31 -6.93 2.33
C VAL A 62 4.32 -7.73 3.16
N ALA A 63 4.72 -8.89 3.67
CA ALA A 63 3.82 -9.78 4.42
C ALA A 63 4.49 -10.31 5.69
N ASP A 64 3.68 -10.62 6.69
CA ASP A 64 4.16 -11.25 7.93
C ASP A 64 4.71 -12.65 7.68
N ALA A 65 5.63 -13.07 8.54
CA ALA A 65 6.11 -14.44 8.56
C ALA A 65 4.98 -15.47 8.79
N ALA A 66 3.92 -15.09 9.50
CA ALA A 66 2.80 -15.99 9.81
C ALA A 66 1.92 -16.31 8.59
N LEU A 67 1.88 -15.43 7.58
CA LEU A 67 0.95 -15.56 6.45
C LEU A 67 1.14 -16.87 5.68
N ARG A 68 2.38 -17.35 5.55
CA ARG A 68 2.72 -18.61 4.87
C ARG A 68 2.00 -19.84 5.43
N HIS A 69 1.59 -19.79 6.69
CA HIS A 69 0.90 -20.90 7.34
C HIS A 69 -0.62 -20.79 7.22
N GLN A 70 -1.13 -19.61 6.89
CA GLN A 70 -2.55 -19.23 6.86
C GLN A 70 -3.10 -19.11 5.43
N ILE A 71 -2.23 -19.00 4.44
CA ILE A 71 -2.58 -18.85 3.03
C ILE A 71 -3.16 -20.15 2.44
N ASP A 72 -4.12 -20.01 1.55
CA ASP A 72 -4.82 -21.09 0.83
C ASP A 72 -3.90 -21.89 -0.11
N ASP A 73 -3.05 -21.20 -0.87
CA ASP A 73 -2.07 -21.80 -1.77
C ASP A 73 -0.63 -21.50 -1.31
N LYS A 74 -0.09 -22.42 -0.50
CA LYS A 74 1.24 -22.28 0.11
C LYS A 74 2.36 -22.36 -0.93
N ASP A 75 2.27 -23.30 -1.86
CA ASP A 75 3.33 -23.52 -2.84
C ASP A 75 3.44 -22.30 -3.77
N ALA A 76 2.31 -21.77 -4.25
CA ALA A 76 2.31 -20.55 -5.05
C ALA A 76 2.78 -19.34 -4.25
N TYR A 77 2.42 -19.23 -2.97
CA TYR A 77 2.89 -18.15 -2.11
C TYR A 77 4.43 -18.19 -1.93
N GLU A 78 5.00 -19.35 -1.62
CA GLU A 78 6.45 -19.51 -1.44
C GLU A 78 7.20 -19.19 -2.74
N GLU A 79 6.69 -19.60 -3.91
CA GLU A 79 7.27 -19.22 -5.20
C GLU A 79 7.33 -17.69 -5.37
N ARG A 80 6.29 -16.97 -4.91
CA ARG A 80 6.24 -15.49 -4.95
C ARG A 80 7.19 -14.84 -3.97
N VAL A 81 7.49 -15.49 -2.85
CA VAL A 81 8.52 -15.03 -1.91
C VAL A 81 9.90 -15.24 -2.52
N GLU A 82 10.19 -16.43 -3.06
CA GLU A 82 11.47 -16.79 -3.67
C GLU A 82 11.82 -15.91 -4.87
N ASN A 83 10.84 -15.60 -5.73
CA ASN A 83 11.04 -14.70 -6.87
C ASN A 83 10.96 -13.20 -6.50
N GLY A 84 10.84 -12.87 -5.21
CA GLY A 84 10.88 -11.51 -4.68
C GLY A 84 9.66 -10.65 -4.97
N LYS A 85 8.56 -11.23 -5.46
CA LYS A 85 7.28 -10.53 -5.66
C LYS A 85 6.56 -10.25 -4.33
N ILE A 86 6.81 -11.06 -3.31
CA ILE A 86 6.38 -10.83 -1.92
C ILE A 86 7.62 -10.76 -1.04
N ARG A 87 7.74 -9.71 -0.24
CA ARG A 87 8.80 -9.55 0.77
C ARG A 87 8.25 -10.02 2.11
N GLN A 88 8.66 -11.21 2.52
CA GLN A 88 8.28 -11.73 3.83
C GLN A 88 9.15 -11.11 4.93
N ALA A 89 8.52 -10.66 6.02
CA ALA A 89 9.20 -10.21 7.21
C ALA A 89 9.98 -11.37 7.88
N PRO A 90 11.05 -11.09 8.63
CA PRO A 90 11.76 -12.13 9.37
C PRO A 90 10.85 -12.90 10.32
N SER A 91 11.21 -14.16 10.58
CA SER A 91 10.47 -15.01 11.52
C SER A 91 10.30 -14.34 12.88
N GLY A 92 9.10 -14.45 13.46
CA GLY A 92 8.76 -13.85 14.76
C GLY A 92 8.63 -12.33 14.75
N THR A 93 8.64 -11.70 13.58
CA THR A 93 8.49 -10.24 13.43
C THR A 93 7.25 -9.90 12.63
N ASP A 94 6.54 -8.88 13.10
CA ASP A 94 5.42 -8.24 12.41
C ASP A 94 5.94 -7.32 11.28
N ALA A 95 5.30 -7.36 10.12
CA ALA A 95 5.61 -6.57 8.95
C ALA A 95 5.33 -5.07 9.14
N ASP A 96 4.47 -4.68 10.09
CA ASP A 96 4.08 -3.30 10.39
C ASP A 96 5.26 -2.34 10.43
N TYR A 97 6.31 -2.70 11.19
CA TYR A 97 7.48 -1.84 11.34
C TYR A 97 8.20 -1.60 10.01
N PHE A 98 8.31 -2.65 9.18
CA PHE A 98 8.96 -2.56 7.87
C PHE A 98 8.12 -1.76 6.89
N ILE A 99 6.80 -1.99 6.83
CA ILE A 99 5.87 -1.26 5.98
C ILE A 99 5.94 0.23 6.28
N LEU A 100 5.81 0.61 7.56
CA LEU A 100 5.83 2.01 7.98
C LEU A 100 7.20 2.67 7.75
N SER A 101 8.29 1.96 8.03
CA SER A 101 9.65 2.48 7.82
C SER A 101 9.94 2.70 6.33
N PHE A 102 9.63 1.72 5.48
CA PHE A 102 9.82 1.86 4.04
C PHE A 102 8.89 2.89 3.43
N ALA A 103 7.67 3.07 3.96
CA ALA A 103 6.75 4.09 3.45
C ALA A 103 7.33 5.50 3.60
N ARG A 104 8.00 5.75 4.73
CA ARG A 104 8.70 7.02 4.96
C ARG A 104 9.97 7.14 4.10
N GLU A 105 10.76 6.08 4.01
CA GLU A 105 12.04 6.11 3.28
C GLU A 105 11.86 6.24 1.76
N LEU A 106 10.84 5.57 1.21
CA LEU A 106 10.57 5.51 -0.23
C LEU A 106 9.54 6.54 -0.71
N ASP A 107 9.04 7.38 0.21
CA ASP A 107 7.89 8.27 -0.01
C ASP A 107 6.69 7.55 -0.65
N ALA A 108 6.38 6.36 -0.12
CA ALA A 108 5.35 5.49 -0.65
C ALA A 108 3.99 5.71 0.03
N VAL A 109 2.93 5.37 -0.69
CA VAL A 109 1.60 5.17 -0.10
C VAL A 109 1.51 3.76 0.50
N ILE A 110 0.67 3.57 1.51
CA ILE A 110 0.46 2.29 2.18
C ILE A 110 -0.94 1.79 1.85
N VAL A 111 -1.05 0.55 1.36
CA VAL A 111 -2.33 -0.11 1.09
C VAL A 111 -2.59 -1.11 2.21
N SER A 112 -3.44 -0.72 3.16
CA SER A 112 -3.89 -1.55 4.27
C SER A 112 -5.20 -0.99 4.85
N ASN A 113 -6.03 -1.86 5.40
CA ASN A 113 -7.21 -1.47 6.18
C ASN A 113 -6.90 -1.32 7.67
N ASP A 114 -5.75 -1.82 8.15
CA ASP A 114 -5.29 -1.59 9.52
C ASP A 114 -4.85 -0.13 9.73
N ARG A 115 -4.94 0.35 10.96
CA ARG A 115 -4.50 1.68 11.40
C ARG A 115 -3.16 1.66 12.12
N PHE A 116 -2.55 0.49 12.32
CA PHE A 116 -1.26 0.31 13.00
C PHE A 116 -1.22 1.05 14.35
N ARG A 117 -2.26 0.85 15.17
CA ARG A 117 -2.49 1.67 16.38
C ARG A 117 -1.30 1.68 17.32
N ASP A 118 -0.65 0.53 17.48
CA ASP A 118 0.52 0.34 18.36
C ASP A 118 1.81 0.98 17.83
N ARG A 119 1.76 1.58 16.63
CA ARG A 119 2.89 2.22 15.95
C ARG A 119 2.67 3.70 15.68
N GLN A 120 1.50 4.25 16.04
CA GLN A 120 1.15 5.65 15.75
C GLN A 120 2.10 6.67 16.37
N GLU A 121 2.59 6.41 17.58
CA GLU A 121 3.55 7.31 18.25
C GLU A 121 4.89 7.36 17.51
N ALA A 122 5.33 6.24 16.94
CA ALA A 122 6.58 6.14 16.18
C ALA A 122 6.45 6.63 14.73
N PHE A 123 5.23 6.59 14.17
CA PHE A 123 4.93 6.94 12.77
C PHE A 123 3.67 7.82 12.68
N PRO A 124 3.72 9.07 13.17
CA PRO A 124 2.54 9.94 13.24
C PRO A 124 2.01 10.34 11.85
N ASP A 125 2.86 10.38 10.83
CA ASP A 125 2.51 10.74 9.46
C ASP A 125 1.96 9.56 8.63
N ALA A 126 2.01 8.34 9.15
CA ALA A 126 1.58 7.14 8.42
C ALA A 126 0.13 7.22 7.95
N GLN A 127 -0.76 7.79 8.77
CA GLN A 127 -2.19 7.89 8.46
C GLN A 127 -2.49 8.72 7.21
N ASP A 128 -1.62 9.67 6.85
CA ASP A 128 -1.78 10.50 5.66
C ASP A 128 -1.40 9.76 4.38
N ARG A 129 -0.68 8.64 4.49
CA ARG A 129 -0.19 7.81 3.38
C ARG A 129 -1.11 6.61 3.10
N MET A 130 -2.11 6.38 3.95
CA MET A 130 -2.98 5.21 3.89
C MET A 130 -4.00 5.30 2.75
N ILE A 131 -4.03 4.25 1.94
CA ILE A 131 -5.06 3.92 0.98
C ILE A 131 -5.80 2.70 1.52
N ARG A 132 -7.08 2.89 1.84
CA ARG A 132 -7.96 1.77 2.20
C ARG A 132 -8.50 1.12 0.94
N TYR A 133 -8.99 -0.10 1.08
CA TYR A 133 -9.51 -0.83 -0.05
C TYR A 133 -10.69 -1.72 0.34
N MET A 134 -11.48 -2.08 -0.66
CA MET A 134 -12.52 -3.10 -0.58
C MET A 134 -12.39 -4.01 -1.79
N ILE A 135 -12.56 -5.31 -1.58
CA ILE A 135 -12.60 -6.32 -2.64
C ILE A 135 -14.02 -6.88 -2.71
N VAL A 136 -14.66 -6.81 -3.88
CA VAL A 136 -16.00 -7.37 -4.12
C VAL A 136 -15.98 -8.10 -5.45
N ALA A 137 -16.25 -9.41 -5.43
CA ALA A 137 -16.25 -10.24 -6.65
C ALA A 137 -14.98 -10.03 -7.51
N ASP A 138 -13.81 -10.07 -6.85
CA ASP A 138 -12.48 -9.86 -7.42
C ASP A 138 -12.19 -8.43 -7.96
N GLU A 139 -13.14 -7.50 -7.83
CA GLU A 139 -12.92 -6.08 -8.13
C GLU A 139 -12.43 -5.32 -6.91
N VAL A 140 -11.40 -4.48 -7.11
CA VAL A 140 -10.78 -3.69 -6.05
C VAL A 140 -11.11 -2.21 -6.21
N VAL A 141 -11.62 -1.61 -5.12
CA VAL A 141 -11.85 -0.17 -5.02
C VAL A 141 -10.95 0.41 -3.93
N PHE A 142 -10.24 1.49 -4.25
CA PHE A 142 -9.37 2.21 -3.32
C PHE A 142 -10.04 3.47 -2.75
N GLU A 143 -10.12 3.58 -1.43
CA GLU A 143 -10.50 4.80 -0.71
C GLU A 143 -9.24 5.61 -0.36
N ARG A 144 -9.10 6.77 -0.99
CA ARG A 144 -8.01 7.72 -0.73
C ARG A 144 -8.53 8.85 0.15
N ARG A 145 -7.84 9.13 1.25
CA ARG A 145 -8.09 10.35 2.00
C ARG A 145 -7.49 11.52 1.23
N ASN A 146 -8.34 12.27 0.53
CA ASN A 146 -7.94 13.58 0.04
C ASN A 146 -7.67 14.47 1.25
N LYS A 147 -6.42 14.91 1.42
CA LYS A 147 -6.14 16.06 2.29
C LYS A 147 -6.99 17.21 1.74
N ARG A 148 -8.04 17.58 2.46
CA ARG A 148 -8.68 18.88 2.24
C ARG A 148 -7.58 19.90 2.48
N ARG A 149 -7.17 20.58 1.40
CA ARG A 149 -6.27 21.73 1.45
C ARG A 149 -6.84 22.80 2.38
#